data_AF-A0A2J6N1B1-F1
#
_entry.id   AF-A0A2J6N1B1-F1
#
_cell.length_a   1.000
_cell.length_b   1.000
_cell.length_c   1.000
_cell.angle_alpha   90.00
_cell.angle_beta   90.00
_cell.angle_gamma   90.00
#
_symmetry.space_group_name_H-M   'P 1'
#
loop_
_entity.id
_entity.type
_entity.pdbx_description
1 polymer ?
#
loop_
_entity_poly.entity_id
_entity_poly.type
_entity_poly.pdbx_seq_one_letter_code
_entity_poly.pdbx_strand_id
1 'polypeptide(L)'
;KTRLPVIAVTREKPNLEEICSALENLPKSEERWKAILNAGEPVEVSVRGGKEKVYMQTSGICEEDARKILQLTSTRSNIPEALRVAHLIASGISAL
;
A
#
# COMPACT_ATOMS: atom_id res chain seq x y z
N LYS A 1 -12.46 8.56 -12.85
CA LYS A 1 -11.80 7.22 -12.83
C LYS A 1 -10.61 7.25 -13.80
N THR A 2 -9.44 6.76 -13.40
CA THR A 2 -8.19 6.87 -14.17
C THR A 2 -8.02 5.78 -15.26
N ARG A 3 -8.82 4.70 -15.24
CA ARG A 3 -8.66 3.50 -16.10
C ARG A 3 -7.30 2.80 -15.95
N LEU A 4 -6.58 3.08 -14.88
CA LEU A 4 -5.30 2.45 -14.56
C LEU A 4 -5.48 1.50 -13.37
N PRO A 5 -4.74 0.38 -13.34
CA PRO A 5 -4.68 -0.48 -12.17
C PRO A 5 -4.00 0.24 -11.00
N VAL A 6 -4.30 -0.19 -9.79
CA VAL A 6 -3.75 0.37 -8.55
C VAL A 6 -3.14 -0.74 -7.71
N ILE A 7 -1.94 -0.48 -7.17
CA ILE A 7 -1.27 -1.32 -6.19
C ILE A 7 -0.99 -0.44 -4.97
N ALA A 8 -1.67 -0.69 -3.86
CA ALA A 8 -1.36 -0.08 -2.57
C ALA A 8 -0.30 -0.91 -1.87
N VAL A 9 0.69 -0.28 -1.24
CA VAL A 9 1.85 -0.94 -0.63
C VAL A 9 2.11 -0.40 0.77
N THR A 10 2.23 -1.29 1.76
CA THR A 10 2.63 -0.94 3.13
C THR A 10 3.84 -1.78 3.58
N ARG A 11 4.69 -1.22 4.44
CA ARG A 11 5.84 -1.95 5.00
C ARG A 11 5.42 -2.96 6.06
N GLU A 12 4.45 -2.59 6.87
CA GLU A 12 3.92 -3.38 7.98
C GLU A 12 2.53 -3.89 7.64
N LYS A 13 2.16 -5.01 8.28
CA LYS A 13 0.84 -5.60 8.11
C LYS A 13 -0.19 -4.66 8.74
N PRO A 14 -1.20 -4.20 7.98
CA PRO A 14 -2.25 -3.37 8.56
C PRO A 14 -3.00 -4.12 9.66
N ASN A 15 -3.15 -3.50 10.83
CA ASN A 15 -4.03 -4.00 11.89
C ASN A 15 -5.46 -3.49 11.64
N LEU A 16 -6.29 -4.34 11.00
CA LEU A 16 -7.65 -3.97 10.63
C LEU A 16 -8.56 -3.66 11.83
N GLU A 17 -8.32 -4.30 12.98
CA GLU A 17 -9.09 -4.05 14.21
C GLU A 17 -8.81 -2.66 14.76
N GLU A 18 -7.53 -2.30 14.89
CA GLU A 18 -7.12 -0.95 15.32
C GLU A 18 -7.60 0.12 14.34
N ILE A 19 -7.51 -0.15 13.03
CA ILE A 19 -8.01 0.78 12.00
C ILE A 19 -9.52 0.97 12.14
N CYS A 20 -10.29 -0.12 12.34
CA CYS A 20 -11.73 -0.04 12.53
C CYS A 20 -12.08 0.84 13.75
N SER A 21 -11.44 0.59 14.89
CA SER A 21 -11.66 1.36 16.12
C SER A 21 -11.26 2.84 15.95
N ALA A 22 -10.16 3.13 15.26
CA ALA A 22 -9.76 4.51 14.99
C ALA A 22 -10.76 5.25 14.09
N LEU A 23 -11.38 4.56 13.13
CA LEU A 23 -12.36 5.14 12.20
C LEU A 23 -13.65 5.56 12.89
N GLU A 24 -14.06 4.90 13.97
CA GLU A 24 -15.27 5.25 14.74
C GLU A 24 -15.24 6.69 15.25
N ASN A 25 -14.04 7.22 15.49
CA ASN A 25 -13.83 8.59 15.97
C ASN A 25 -13.83 9.64 14.84
N LEU A 26 -14.07 9.24 13.60
CA LEU A 26 -13.98 10.11 12.43
C LEU A 26 -15.31 10.21 11.68
N PRO A 27 -15.60 11.37 11.04
CA PRO A 27 -16.79 11.51 10.22
C PRO A 27 -16.76 10.52 9.05
N LYS A 28 -17.93 9.99 8.68
CA LYS A 28 -18.12 9.01 7.59
C LYS A 28 -17.35 7.70 7.83
N SER A 29 -17.30 7.24 9.08
CA SER A 29 -16.65 6.00 9.50
C SER A 29 -17.08 4.79 8.67
N GLU A 30 -18.39 4.60 8.45
CA GLU A 30 -18.93 3.50 7.64
C GLU A 30 -18.45 3.51 6.18
N GLU A 31 -18.47 4.68 5.52
CA GLU A 31 -18.00 4.81 4.14
C GLU A 31 -16.51 4.46 4.02
N ARG A 32 -15.70 4.90 5.00
CA ARG A 32 -14.26 4.64 5.06
C ARG A 32 -13.96 3.17 5.32
N TRP A 33 -14.71 2.55 6.24
CA TRP A 33 -14.59 1.12 6.51
C TRP A 33 -14.94 0.28 5.29
N LYS A 34 -16.02 0.62 4.59
CA LYS A 34 -16.39 -0.03 3.33
C LYS A 34 -15.30 0.11 2.27
N ALA A 35 -14.62 1.25 2.19
CA ALA A 35 -13.51 1.44 1.26
C ALA A 35 -12.32 0.52 1.58
N ILE A 36 -12.01 0.29 2.85
CA ILE A 36 -10.96 -0.63 3.29
C ILE A 36 -11.33 -2.07 2.92
N LEU A 37 -12.56 -2.50 3.22
CA LEU A 37 -13.02 -3.85 2.87
C LEU A 37 -12.98 -4.09 1.35
N ASN A 38 -13.36 -3.09 0.55
CA ASN A 38 -13.30 -3.18 -0.91
C ASN A 38 -11.87 -3.30 -1.47
N ALA A 39 -10.85 -2.89 -0.72
CA ALA A 39 -9.45 -3.06 -1.12
C ALA A 39 -8.97 -4.52 -0.99
N GLY A 40 -9.75 -5.38 -0.31
CA GLY A 40 -9.43 -6.79 -0.10
C GLY A 40 -8.36 -7.02 0.96
N GLU A 41 -8.01 -8.28 1.18
CA GLU A 41 -7.00 -8.66 2.17
C GLU A 41 -5.58 -8.27 1.73
N PRO A 42 -4.74 -7.68 2.62
CA PRO A 42 -3.35 -7.42 2.30
C PRO A 42 -2.55 -8.71 2.08
N VAL A 43 -1.92 -8.82 0.91
CA VAL A 43 -1.10 -9.97 0.53
C VAL A 43 0.37 -9.70 0.83
N GLU A 44 1.04 -10.65 1.49
CA GLU A 44 2.48 -10.57 1.76
C GLU A 44 3.30 -10.83 0.49
N VAL A 45 4.23 -9.93 0.21
CA VAL A 45 5.17 -10.01 -0.91
C VAL A 45 6.60 -9.90 -0.41
N SER A 46 7.35 -10.98 -0.65
CA SER A 46 8.79 -11.00 -0.51
C SER A 46 9.46 -10.22 -1.64
N VAL A 47 10.35 -9.30 -1.27
CA VAL A 47 11.14 -8.48 -2.19
C VAL A 47 12.63 -8.66 -1.91
N ARG A 48 13.48 -8.21 -2.84
CA ARG A 48 14.96 -8.29 -2.74
C ARG A 48 15.48 -9.70 -2.43
N GLY A 49 14.98 -10.70 -3.15
CA GLY A 49 15.41 -12.10 -2.98
C GLY A 49 14.99 -12.71 -1.64
N GLY A 50 13.90 -12.23 -1.03
CA GLY A 50 13.33 -12.80 0.19
C GLY A 50 13.82 -12.18 1.50
N LYS A 51 14.70 -11.18 1.44
CA LYS A 51 15.27 -10.53 2.63
C LYS A 51 14.33 -9.52 3.29
N GLU A 52 13.44 -8.93 2.53
CA GLU A 52 12.50 -7.92 3.01
C GLU A 52 11.08 -8.28 2.55
N LYS A 53 10.09 -7.80 3.31
CA LYS A 53 8.67 -8.04 3.08
C LYS A 53 7.92 -6.71 2.99
N VAL A 54 6.84 -6.72 2.23
CA VAL A 54 5.80 -5.69 2.21
C VAL A 54 4.44 -6.35 2.06
N TYR A 55 3.40 -5.60 2.33
CA TYR A 55 2.02 -6.01 2.11
C TYR A 55 1.44 -5.18 0.96
N MET A 56 0.69 -5.84 0.08
CA MET A 56 0.04 -5.17 -1.04
C MET A 56 -1.45 -5.46 -1.12
N GLN A 57 -2.20 -4.50 -1.62
CA GLN A 57 -3.59 -4.65 -2.04
C GLN A 57 -3.69 -4.17 -3.49
N THR A 58 -4.55 -4.80 -4.29
CA THR A 58 -4.59 -4.56 -5.74
C THR A 58 -6.00 -4.28 -6.23
N SER A 59 -6.12 -3.47 -7.28
CA SER A 59 -7.37 -3.23 -7.97
C SER A 59 -7.14 -3.10 -9.47
N GLY A 60 -7.87 -3.89 -10.27
CA GLY A 60 -7.76 -3.87 -11.73
C GLY A 60 -6.51 -4.55 -12.30
N ILE A 61 -5.79 -5.35 -11.51
CA ILE A 61 -4.63 -6.15 -11.91
C ILE A 61 -4.64 -7.49 -11.16
N CYS A 62 -4.11 -8.55 -11.75
CA CYS A 62 -3.94 -9.82 -11.03
C CYS A 62 -2.80 -9.72 -10.01
N GLU A 63 -2.87 -10.55 -8.98
CA GLU A 63 -1.90 -10.56 -7.90
C GLU A 63 -0.50 -10.92 -8.41
N GLU A 64 -0.39 -11.89 -9.32
CA GLU A 64 0.91 -12.36 -9.83
C GLU A 64 1.66 -11.26 -10.59
N ASP A 65 0.97 -10.48 -11.40
CA ASP A 65 1.59 -9.39 -12.14
C ASP A 65 1.90 -8.19 -11.23
N ALA A 66 1.03 -7.88 -10.27
CA ALA A 66 1.32 -6.89 -9.24
C ALA A 66 2.57 -7.26 -8.43
N ARG A 67 2.72 -8.54 -8.06
CA ARG A 67 3.90 -9.07 -7.35
C ARG A 67 5.17 -8.87 -8.17
N LYS A 68 5.15 -9.18 -9.47
CA LYS A 68 6.29 -8.97 -10.37
C LYS A 68 6.63 -7.48 -10.50
N ILE A 69 5.64 -6.62 -10.71
CA ILE A 69 5.83 -5.16 -10.82
C ILE A 69 6.50 -4.63 -9.55
N LEU A 70 5.99 -5.03 -8.39
CA LEU A 70 6.51 -4.61 -7.11
C LEU A 70 7.97 -5.07 -6.92
N GLN A 71 8.29 -6.32 -7.26
CA GLN A 71 9.67 -6.82 -7.20
C GLN A 71 10.63 -6.10 -8.16
N LEU A 72 10.18 -5.77 -9.37
CA LEU A 72 10.97 -5.07 -10.38
C LEU A 72 11.22 -3.60 -10.01
N THR A 73 10.25 -2.96 -9.35
CA THR A 73 10.30 -1.52 -9.02
C THR A 73 10.91 -1.23 -7.65
N SER A 74 11.06 -2.24 -6.79
CA SER A 74 11.72 -2.18 -5.47
C SER A 74 13.19 -2.59 -5.55
N THR A 75 14.04 -1.72 -6.11
CA THR A 75 15.43 -2.05 -6.44
C THR A 75 16.40 -1.91 -5.26
N ARG A 76 16.38 -0.76 -4.58
CA ARG A 76 17.31 -0.40 -3.50
C ARG A 76 16.73 -0.62 -2.11
N SER A 77 15.41 -0.68 -1.98
CA SER A 77 14.70 -1.04 -0.73
C SER A 77 13.44 -1.84 -1.02
N ASN A 78 12.73 -2.27 0.01
CA ASN A 78 11.44 -2.97 -0.13
C ASN A 78 10.27 -2.17 -0.73
N ILE A 79 10.38 -0.85 -0.81
CA ILE A 79 9.32 0.02 -1.34
C ILE A 79 9.72 0.48 -2.75
N PRO A 80 8.78 0.51 -3.71
CA PRO A 80 9.04 1.00 -5.06
C PRO A 80 9.74 2.37 -5.09
N GLU A 81 10.72 2.54 -5.98
CA GLU A 81 11.52 3.78 -6.03
C GLU A 81 10.67 5.03 -6.23
N ALA A 82 9.59 4.94 -7.03
CA ALA A 82 8.66 6.05 -7.23
C ALA A 82 7.99 6.51 -5.91
N LEU A 83 7.60 5.56 -5.04
CA LEU A 83 7.03 5.88 -3.73
C LEU A 83 8.09 6.45 -2.77
N ARG A 84 9.34 5.97 -2.86
CA ARG A 84 10.45 6.53 -2.07
C ARG A 84 10.72 7.98 -2.46
N VAL A 85 10.79 8.28 -3.75
CA VAL A 85 10.98 9.64 -4.26
C VAL A 85 9.82 10.55 -3.84
N ALA A 86 8.57 10.09 -4.00
CA ALA A 86 7.41 10.84 -3.55
C ALA A 86 7.45 11.15 -2.04
N HIS A 87 7.83 10.17 -1.21
CA HIS A 87 7.98 10.37 0.23
C HIS A 87 9.07 11.38 0.57
N LEU A 88 10.25 11.30 -0.06
CA LEU A 88 11.35 12.25 0.14
C LEU A 88 10.94 13.68 -0.21
N ILE A 89 10.28 13.87 -1.35
CA ILE A 89 9.77 15.17 -1.78
C ILE A 89 8.74 15.69 -0.78
N ALA A 90 7.74 14.87 -0.41
CA ALA A 90 6.71 15.26 0.54
C ALA A 90 7.31 15.63 1.91
N SER A 91 8.25 14.83 2.44
CA SER A 91 8.91 15.12 3.72
C SER A 91 9.76 16.39 3.68
N GLY A 92 10.38 16.68 2.53
CA GLY A 92 11.18 17.90 2.36
C GLY A 92 10.34 19.17 2.29
N ILE A 93 9.09 19.07 1.81
CA ILE A 93 8.17 20.22 1.72
C ILE A 93 7.33 20.38 2.98
N SER A 94 6.92 19.30 3.65
CA SER A 94 6.12 19.38 4.90
C SER A 94 6.88 19.95 6.10
N ALA A 95 8.21 20.08 6.00
CA ALA A 95 9.03 20.75 7.00
C ALA A 95 9.06 22.28 6.83
N LEU A 96 8.43 22.81 5.78
CA LEU A 96 8.16 24.24 5.54
C LEU A 96 6.76 24.59 6.07
#